data_AF-A0A371H295-F1
#
_entry.id   AF-A0A371H295-F1
#
_cell.length_a   1.000
_cell.length_b   1.000
_cell.length_c   1.000
_cell.angle_alpha   90.00
_cell.angle_beta   90.00
_cell.angle_gamma   90.00
#
_symmetry.space_group_name_H-M   'P 1'
#
loop_
_entity.id
_entity.type
_entity.pdbx_description
1 polymer ?
#
loop_
_entity_poly.entity_id
_entity_poly.type
_entity_poly.pdbx_seq_one_letter_code
_entity_poly.pdbx_strand_id
1 'polypeptide(L)'
;MTVMKNQQDELVPTRIQNSWRENRKDHFPLPFIDQMLEKLIEKSHYCFLDGFSSYMQIHIAPEDQHKTTFTCPFGTFAYTRMPFGLCNAPSTFQRCMTSIFSDLL
;
A
#
# COMPACT_ATOMS: atom_id res chain seq x y z
N MET A 1 -6.56 1.11 24.56
CA MET A 1 -7.74 0.63 23.81
C MET A 1 -8.71 1.81 23.79
N THR A 2 -8.97 2.39 22.62
CA THR A 2 -9.84 3.58 22.52
C THR A 2 -11.24 3.09 22.26
N VAL A 3 -12.22 3.51 23.05
CA VAL A 3 -13.61 3.05 22.90
C VAL A 3 -14.39 4.17 22.21
N MET A 4 -15.04 3.86 21.08
CA MET A 4 -15.91 4.82 20.37
C MET A 4 -17.35 4.31 20.34
N LYS A 5 -18.31 5.23 20.43
CA LYS A 5 -19.74 4.92 20.31
C LYS A 5 -20.11 4.72 18.84
N ASN A 6 -20.80 3.63 18.51
CA ASN A 6 -21.39 3.44 17.18
C ASN A 6 -22.69 4.26 17.01
N GLN A 7 -23.35 4.17 15.85
CA GLN A 7 -24.62 4.87 15.59
C GLN A 7 -25.78 4.37 16.47
N GLN A 8 -25.61 3.22 17.11
CA GLN A 8 -26.54 2.56 18.02
C GLN A 8 -26.18 2.82 19.50
N ASP A 9 -25.25 3.74 19.76
CA ASP A 9 -24.75 4.12 21.10
C ASP A 9 -24.02 3.00 21.88
N GLU A 10 -23.64 1.92 21.20
CA GLU A 10 -22.83 0.84 21.77
C GLU A 10 -21.35 1.20 21.78
N LEU A 11 -20.67 0.82 22.87
CA LEU A 11 -19.25 1.05 23.08
C LEU A 11 -18.43 0.00 22.33
N VAL A 12 -17.90 0.37 21.15
CA VAL A 12 -17.05 -0.51 20.35
C VAL A 12 -15.58 -0.24 20.69
N PRO A 13 -14.79 -1.26 21.08
CA PRO A 13 -13.36 -1.12 21.25
C PRO A 13 -12.68 -0.91 19.90
N THR A 14 -12.23 0.31 19.63
CA THR A 14 -11.53 0.69 18.41
C THR A 14 -10.01 0.52 18.59
N ARG A 15 -9.41 -0.33 17.77
CA ARG A 15 -7.95 -0.40 17.65
C ARG A 15 -7.49 0.76 16.77
N ILE A 16 -6.61 1.62 17.29
CA ILE A 16 -5.96 2.64 16.45
C ILE A 16 -5.08 1.90 15.43
N GLN A 17 -5.28 2.18 14.14
CA GLN A 17 -4.59 1.50 13.04
C GLN A 17 -3.21 2.12 12.78
N ASN A 18 -2.39 2.25 13.83
CA ASN A 18 -1.04 2.82 13.77
C ASN A 18 0.07 1.78 13.99
N SER A 19 -0.29 0.52 14.26
CA SER A 19 0.66 -0.61 14.43
C SER A 19 1.66 -0.74 13.28
N TRP A 20 1.27 -0.37 12.05
CA TRP A 20 2.15 -0.41 10.89
C TRP A 20 3.34 0.55 10.94
N ARG A 21 3.21 1.65 11.69
CA ARG A 21 4.27 2.64 11.86
C ARG A 21 5.45 2.10 12.67
N GLU A 22 5.27 0.99 13.38
CA GLU A 22 6.30 0.32 14.18
C GLU A 22 7.07 -0.75 13.39
N ASN A 23 6.69 -1.03 12.14
CA ASN A 23 7.44 -1.98 11.31
C ASN A 23 8.74 -1.38 10.78
N ARG A 24 9.74 -2.26 10.57
CA ARG A 24 10.97 -1.91 9.85
C ARG A 24 10.61 -1.39 8.45
N LYS A 25 11.15 -0.21 8.12
CA LYS A 25 10.96 0.41 6.81
C LYS A 25 11.75 -0.35 5.76
N ASP A 26 11.09 -0.67 4.65
CA ASP A 26 11.75 -1.25 3.48
C ASP A 26 12.35 -0.13 2.62
N HIS A 27 13.67 -0.14 2.48
CA HIS A 27 14.42 0.82 1.68
C HIS A 27 14.62 0.28 0.26
N PHE A 28 13.54 0.13 -0.50
CA PHE A 28 13.64 -0.21 -1.92
C PHE A 28 14.05 1.04 -2.71
N PRO A 29 15.09 0.96 -3.58
CA PRO A 29 15.57 2.12 -4.30
C PRO A 29 14.56 2.57 -5.35
N LEU A 30 14.29 3.87 -5.39
CA LEU A 30 13.60 4.51 -6.50
C LEU A 30 14.64 4.94 -7.53
N PRO A 31 14.39 4.74 -8.84
CA PRO A 31 15.27 5.26 -9.87
C PRO A 31 15.32 6.79 -9.80
N PHE A 32 16.48 7.36 -10.11
CA PHE A 32 16.60 8.80 -10.26
C PHE A 32 15.81 9.27 -11.48
N ILE A 33 15.19 10.44 -11.38
CA ILE A 33 14.39 11.01 -12.46
C ILE A 33 15.22 11.16 -13.74
N ASP A 34 16.48 11.58 -13.62
CA ASP A 34 17.37 11.77 -14.77
C ASP A 34 17.61 10.46 -15.55
N GLN A 35 17.80 9.34 -14.84
CA GLN A 35 17.96 8.02 -15.47
C GLN A 35 16.71 7.58 -16.23
N MET A 36 15.52 7.96 -15.73
CA MET A 36 14.26 7.68 -16.42
C MET A 36 14.10 8.58 -17.64
N LEU A 37 14.48 9.86 -17.54
CA LEU A 37 14.40 10.82 -18.64
C LEU A 37 15.33 10.45 -19.80
N GLU A 38 16.57 10.03 -19.51
CA GLU A 38 17.52 9.57 -20.53
C GLU A 38 16.94 8.44 -21.40
N LYS A 39 16.24 7.48 -20.78
CA LYS A 39 15.57 6.38 -21.50
C LYS A 39 14.39 6.84 -22.36
N LEU A 40 13.80 7.98 -22.02
CA LEU A 40 12.62 8.53 -22.68
C LEU A 40 12.98 9.43 -23.86
N ILE A 41 14.03 10.26 -23.78
CA ILE A 41 14.36 11.32 -24.75
C ILE A 41 14.36 10.87 -26.23
N GLU A 42 14.77 9.63 -26.52
CA GLU A 42 14.85 9.11 -27.90
C GLU A 42 13.55 8.50 -28.43
N LYS A 43 12.43 8.56 -27.69
CA LYS A 43 11.16 7.96 -28.09
C LYS A 43 10.24 8.98 -28.77
N SER A 44 9.60 8.58 -29.86
CA SER A 44 8.71 9.43 -30.65
C SER A 44 7.27 9.51 -30.11
N HIS A 45 6.86 8.55 -29.29
CA HIS A 45 5.52 8.45 -28.72
C HIS A 45 5.59 8.02 -27.25
N TYR A 46 4.67 8.53 -26.44
CA TYR A 46 4.57 8.25 -25.01
C TYR A 46 3.15 7.84 -24.64
N CYS A 47 3.04 6.83 -23.78
CA CYS A 47 1.78 6.40 -23.19
C CYS A 47 1.91 6.42 -21.66
N PHE A 48 0.91 6.97 -20.98
CA PHE A 48 0.85 6.99 -19.52
C PHE A 48 -0.16 5.95 -19.03
N LEU A 49 0.27 5.13 -18.08
CA LEU A 49 -0.59 4.16 -17.38
C LEU A 49 -0.77 4.64 -15.96
N ASP A 50 -2.03 4.90 -15.57
CA ASP A 50 -2.35 5.31 -14.21
C ASP A 50 -2.66 4.08 -13.33
N GLY A 51 -2.01 4.04 -12.17
CA GLY A 51 -2.15 2.99 -11.16
C GLY A 51 -3.03 3.40 -10.00
N PHE A 52 -4.15 4.11 -10.21
CA PHE A 52 -5.00 4.70 -9.16
C PHE A 52 -5.33 3.73 -8.00
N SER A 53 -5.62 2.47 -8.31
CA SER A 53 -5.92 1.42 -7.31
C SER A 53 -4.87 0.31 -7.26
N SER A 54 -3.65 0.63 -7.67
CA SER A 54 -2.58 -0.35 -7.82
C SER A 54 -2.19 -1.05 -6.50
N TYR A 55 -2.22 -0.34 -5.37
CA TYR A 55 -1.99 -0.96 -4.06
C TYR A 55 -3.05 -2.03 -3.74
N MET A 56 -4.33 -1.75 -4.01
CA MET A 56 -5.44 -2.68 -3.78
C MET A 56 -5.35 -3.96 -4.65
N GLN A 57 -4.43 -4.02 -5.61
CA GLN A 57 -4.18 -5.22 -6.42
C GLN A 57 -3.11 -6.14 -5.83
N ILE A 58 -2.30 -5.68 -4.87
CA ILE A 58 -1.24 -6.50 -4.28
C ILE A 58 -1.79 -7.24 -3.06
N HIS A 59 -1.64 -8.57 -3.04
CA HIS A 59 -2.02 -9.39 -1.90
C HIS A 59 -1.10 -9.15 -0.71
N ILE A 60 -1.70 -9.13 0.48
CA ILE A 60 -0.98 -9.17 1.74
C ILE A 60 -0.80 -10.64 2.14
N ALA A 61 0.41 -10.98 2.57
CA ALA A 61 0.72 -12.31 3.07
C ALA A 61 -0.27 -12.68 4.20
N PRO A 62 -0.86 -13.90 4.21
CA PRO A 62 -1.88 -14.28 5.19
C PRO A 62 -1.47 -14.01 6.64
N GLU A 63 -0.20 -14.24 6.97
CA GLU A 63 0.41 -13.98 8.28
C GLU A 63 0.40 -12.51 8.69
N ASP A 64 0.37 -11.56 7.75
CA ASP A 64 0.43 -10.12 8.00
C ASP A 64 -0.94 -9.44 7.94
N GLN A 65 -1.99 -10.12 7.48
CA GLN A 65 -3.34 -9.54 7.36
C GLN A 65 -3.89 -9.05 8.70
N HIS A 66 -3.59 -9.73 9.81
CA HIS A 66 -4.05 -9.34 11.15
C HIS A 66 -3.50 -7.98 11.63
N LYS A 67 -2.39 -7.51 11.04
CA LYS A 67 -1.82 -6.19 11.32
C LYS A 67 -2.63 -5.10 10.61
N THR A 68 -3.35 -5.47 9.55
CA THR A 68 -4.21 -4.57 8.73
C THR A 68 -5.58 -4.35 9.30
N THR A 69 -5.88 -5.02 10.40
CA THR A 69 -7.20 -5.02 10.98
C THR A 69 -7.63 -3.61 11.37
N PHE A 70 -8.83 -3.24 10.96
CA PHE A 70 -9.50 -2.02 11.37
C PHE A 70 -10.84 -2.37 12.02
N THR A 71 -11.24 -1.52 12.96
CA THR A 71 -12.54 -1.65 13.63
C THR A 71 -13.46 -0.56 13.12
N CYS A 72 -14.67 -0.93 12.74
CA CYS A 72 -15.75 -0.01 12.44
C CYS A 72 -16.99 -0.38 13.27
N PRO A 73 -18.01 0.49 13.33
CA PRO A 73 -19.30 0.20 13.96
C PRO A 73 -19.92 -1.17 13.63
N PHE A 74 -19.64 -1.70 12.44
CA PHE A 74 -20.21 -2.94 11.92
C PHE A 74 -19.37 -4.18 12.22
N GLY A 75 -18.20 -4.03 12.86
CA GLY A 75 -17.33 -5.13 13.21
C GLY A 75 -15.85 -4.85 13.00
N THR A 76 -15.07 -5.92 13.10
CA THR A 76 -13.61 -5.88 12.91
C THR A 76 -13.27 -6.61 11.62
N PHE A 77 -12.58 -5.91 10.72
CA PHE A 77 -12.26 -6.40 9.38
C PHE A 77 -10.76 -6.32 9.14
N ALA A 78 -10.23 -7.24 8.33
CA ALA A 78 -8.85 -7.22 7.88
C ALA A 78 -8.79 -7.08 6.36
N TYR A 79 -7.80 -6.34 5.88
CA TYR A 79 -7.51 -6.22 4.46
C TYR A 79 -6.78 -7.47 3.96
N THR A 80 -7.27 -8.03 2.85
CA THR A 80 -6.58 -9.08 2.09
C THR A 80 -5.62 -8.52 1.05
N ARG A 81 -5.81 -7.24 0.69
CA ARG A 81 -5.03 -6.48 -0.30
C ARG A 81 -4.48 -5.21 0.34
N MET A 82 -3.37 -4.70 -0.19
CA MET A 82 -2.64 -3.59 0.43
C MET A 82 -3.48 -2.31 0.54
N PRO A 83 -3.86 -1.88 1.76
CA PRO A 83 -4.53 -0.60 1.97
C PRO A 83 -3.59 0.58 1.78
N PHE A 84 -4.18 1.74 1.47
CA PHE A 84 -3.47 3.00 1.54
C PHE A 84 -2.99 3.29 2.97
N GLY A 85 -1.87 4.00 3.08
CA GLY A 85 -1.32 4.43 4.38
C GLY A 85 -0.37 3.43 5.05
N LEU A 86 -0.12 2.25 4.47
CA LEU A 86 0.95 1.38 4.94
C LEU A 86 2.33 1.99 4.66
N CYS A 87 3.23 1.90 5.64
CA CYS A 87 4.59 2.45 5.58
C CYS A 87 5.42 1.91 4.40
N ASN A 88 5.25 0.63 4.07
CA ASN A 88 6.01 -0.08 3.03
C ASN A 88 5.23 -0.25 1.72
N ALA A 89 4.05 0.38 1.58
CA ALA A 89 3.27 0.25 0.35
C ALA A 89 4.01 0.77 -0.90
N PRO A 90 4.65 1.96 -0.88
CA PRO A 90 5.39 2.45 -2.04
C PRO A 90 6.55 1.53 -2.43
N SER A 91 7.34 1.06 -1.46
CA SER A 91 8.48 0.16 -1.70
C SER A 91 8.04 -1.18 -2.31
N THR A 92 6.94 -1.75 -1.79
CA THR A 92 6.41 -3.01 -2.31
C THR A 92 5.85 -2.84 -3.73
N PHE A 93 5.16 -1.74 -3.97
CA PHE A 93 4.64 -1.43 -5.30
C PHE A 93 5.75 -1.21 -6.32
N GLN A 94 6.79 -0.45 -5.97
CA GLN A 94 7.94 -0.22 -6.83
C GLN A 94 8.63 -1.54 -7.20
N ARG A 95 8.80 -2.45 -6.23
CA ARG A 95 9.37 -3.78 -6.48
C ARG A 95 8.51 -4.59 -7.45
N CYS A 96 7.20 -4.54 -7.30
CA CYS A 96 6.25 -5.18 -8.22
C CYS A 96 6.38 -4.62 -9.64
N MET A 97 6.38 -3.29 -9.80
CA MET A 97 6.54 -2.64 -11.10
C MET A 97 7.90 -3.00 -11.74
N THR A 98 8.98 -2.96 -10.97
CA THR A 98 10.32 -3.33 -11.46
C THR A 98 10.36 -4.78 -11.92
N SER A 99 9.68 -5.69 -11.20
CA SER A 99 9.57 -7.10 -11.59
C SER A 99 8.78 -7.28 -12.87
N ILE A 100 7.61 -6.63 -13.00
CA ILE A 100 6.72 -6.77 -14.16
C ILE A 100 7.35 -6.19 -15.43
N PHE A 101 8.01 -5.04 -15.31
CA PHE A 101 8.61 -4.31 -16.43
C PHE A 101 10.11 -4.59 -16.58
N SER A 102 10.66 -5.61 -15.91
CA SER A 102 12.10 -5.89 -15.92
C SER A 102 12.66 -6.14 -17.32
N ASP A 103 11.90 -6.80 -18.19
CA ASP A 103 12.30 -7.03 -19.59
C ASP A 103 12.16 -5.78 -20.49
N LEU A 104 11.45 -4.76 -20.02
CA LEU A 104 11.13 -3.54 -20.76
C LEU A 104 11.94 -2.32 -20.27
N LEU A 105 12.65 -2.46 -19.14
CA LEU A 105 13.46 -1.43 -18.48
C LEU A 105 14.94 -1.61 -18.78
#